data_AF-A0A3D4F6G5-F1
#
_entry.id   AF-A0A3D4F6G5-F1
#
_cell.length_a   1.000
_cell.length_b   1.000
_cell.length_c   1.000
_cell.angle_alpha   90.00
_cell.angle_beta   90.00
_cell.angle_gamma   90.00
#
_symmetry.space_group_name_H-M   'P 1'
#
loop_
_entity.id
_entity.type
_entity.pdbx_description
1 polymer ?
#
loop_
_entity_poly.entity_id
_entity_poly.type
_entity_poly.pdbx_seq_one_letter_code
_entity_poly.pdbx_strand_id
1 'polypeptide(L)'
;HQSGKWWEGSYADGGFTHGMTRGFPQPGGRHGDDGLKIGREGLQPIEAFVDHAMEEEKPFFLWYAPFLPHTPHQPPERLLAHYRDRVDSIHLARYYAMCEWFDETCGQMMQMIGDKGLENNTLVVYVTDNGWTQHPERKGYDLKSKQSPYEAGVRTPIMFRWPGHLKPSHRSDLVSSIDIFPTLLAAAGGELPGDLPGLDLMPSLKSGHPLARKQIFGEGFAHDIADIENPEASLLYRWTIRDEWKLLLTYDGEVNRYQSTHPRAEKGPQLFHLRVDPHEKRNVADLYPDQLQTMVESLTQWYPVMERQTLTRTR
;
A
#
# COMPACT_ATOMS: atom_id res chain seq x y z
N HIS A 1 -8.14 -7.14 -16.92
CA HIS A 1 -9.09 -6.02 -16.88
C HIS A 1 -8.73 -5.04 -15.78
N GLN A 2 -8.73 -3.74 -16.08
CA GLN A 2 -8.52 -2.65 -15.12
C GLN A 2 -9.85 -2.08 -14.65
N SER A 3 -10.09 -2.06 -13.34
CA SER A 3 -11.23 -1.38 -12.73
C SER A 3 -10.77 -0.48 -11.58
N GLY A 4 -11.43 0.68 -11.44
CA GLY A 4 -11.14 1.61 -10.36
C GLY A 4 -10.17 2.72 -10.72
N LYS A 5 -9.51 3.27 -9.71
CA LYS A 5 -8.54 4.36 -9.80
C LYS A 5 -7.34 3.93 -10.66
N TRP A 6 -6.99 4.77 -11.62
CA TRP A 6 -5.84 4.61 -12.51
C TRP A 6 -5.39 6.00 -12.99
N TRP A 7 -4.08 6.27 -12.92
CA TRP A 7 -3.52 7.59 -13.23
C TRP A 7 -2.57 7.59 -14.43
N GLU A 8 -2.26 6.42 -15.00
CA GLU A 8 -1.30 6.27 -16.10
C GLU A 8 -1.95 6.44 -17.48
N GLY A 9 -2.99 7.27 -17.57
CA GLY A 9 -3.72 7.47 -18.83
C GLY A 9 -4.78 6.40 -19.08
N SER A 10 -4.80 5.84 -20.28
CA SER A 10 -5.74 4.78 -20.64
C SER A 10 -5.35 3.48 -19.94
N TYR A 11 -6.32 2.59 -19.68
CA TYR A 11 -5.99 1.24 -19.21
C TYR A 11 -5.06 0.51 -20.20
N ALA A 12 -5.12 0.85 -21.49
CA ALA A 12 -4.28 0.24 -22.52
C ALA A 12 -2.80 0.61 -22.35
N ASP A 13 -2.50 1.77 -21.77
CA ASP A 13 -1.12 2.22 -21.51
C ASP A 13 -0.46 1.34 -20.44
N GLY A 14 -1.25 0.80 -19.51
CA GLY A 14 -0.83 -0.22 -18.55
C GLY A 14 -0.83 -1.65 -19.11
N GLY A 15 -1.05 -1.85 -20.42
CA GLY A 15 -1.07 -3.16 -21.06
C GLY A 15 -2.33 -3.99 -20.81
N PHE A 16 -3.38 -3.41 -20.25
CA PHE A 16 -4.63 -4.13 -20.04
C PHE A 16 -5.40 -4.31 -21.36
N THR A 17 -5.94 -5.51 -21.61
CA THR A 17 -6.79 -5.77 -22.78
C THR A 17 -8.20 -5.17 -22.65
N HIS A 18 -8.66 -4.96 -21.42
CA HIS A 18 -9.96 -4.41 -21.08
C HIS A 18 -9.79 -3.48 -19.87
N GLY A 19 -10.59 -2.43 -19.76
CA GLY A 19 -10.61 -1.63 -18.56
C GLY A 19 -11.64 -0.50 -18.61
N MET A 20 -11.77 0.19 -17.48
CA MET A 20 -12.72 1.29 -17.33
C MET A 20 -12.10 2.66 -17.64
N THR A 21 -10.79 2.83 -17.44
CA THR A 21 -10.15 4.15 -17.53
C THR A 21 -9.75 4.51 -18.96
N ARG A 22 -10.25 5.63 -19.49
CA ARG A 22 -10.00 6.01 -20.90
C ARG A 22 -8.78 6.93 -21.14
N GLY A 23 -8.21 7.52 -20.10
CA GLY A 23 -7.11 8.51 -20.20
C GLY A 23 -7.59 9.94 -20.46
N PHE A 24 -6.94 10.94 -19.86
CA PHE A 24 -7.42 12.34 -19.79
C PHE A 24 -6.98 13.23 -20.98
N PRO A 25 -7.83 14.20 -21.41
CA PRO A 25 -7.94 15.51 -20.75
C PRO A 25 -9.40 15.97 -20.53
N GLN A 26 -9.97 15.47 -19.42
CA GLN A 26 -11.20 15.88 -18.69
C GLN A 26 -12.54 15.28 -19.18
N PRO A 27 -13.51 14.92 -18.29
CA PRO A 27 -13.60 15.25 -16.85
C PRO A 27 -13.61 14.03 -15.89
N GLY A 28 -12.86 14.00 -14.77
CA GLY A 28 -12.16 15.12 -14.12
C GLY A 28 -11.16 14.74 -13.02
N GLY A 29 -9.95 14.39 -13.44
CA GLY A 29 -8.72 14.67 -12.69
C GLY A 29 -7.89 13.44 -12.34
N ARG A 30 -6.74 13.68 -11.68
CA ARG A 30 -5.64 12.74 -11.36
C ARG A 30 -5.94 11.31 -10.87
N HIS A 31 -7.20 10.94 -10.65
CA HIS A 31 -7.60 9.65 -10.10
C HIS A 31 -8.28 8.71 -11.12
N GLY A 32 -8.55 9.15 -12.35
CA GLY A 32 -9.27 8.38 -13.37
C GLY A 32 -10.73 8.85 -13.56
N ASP A 33 -11.46 8.18 -14.45
CA ASP A 33 -12.80 8.59 -14.89
C ASP A 33 -13.88 7.56 -14.50
N ASP A 34 -14.33 6.71 -15.42
CA ASP A 34 -15.49 5.83 -15.25
C ASP A 34 -15.23 4.80 -14.14
N GLY A 35 -13.97 4.40 -13.97
CA GLY A 35 -13.52 3.48 -12.93
C GLY A 35 -13.84 3.94 -11.50
N LEU A 36 -13.96 5.24 -11.23
CA LEU A 36 -14.17 5.75 -9.86
C LEU A 36 -15.49 5.32 -9.21
N LYS A 37 -16.44 4.81 -10.01
CA LYS A 37 -17.76 4.35 -9.58
C LYS A 37 -17.80 2.87 -9.21
N ILE A 38 -16.82 2.07 -9.64
CA ILE A 38 -16.81 0.63 -9.38
C ILE A 38 -16.83 0.35 -7.88
N GLY A 39 -17.56 -0.69 -7.47
CA GLY A 39 -17.83 -1.01 -6.06
C GLY A 39 -18.96 -0.18 -5.45
N ARG A 40 -19.06 1.13 -5.76
CA ARG A 40 -20.20 1.95 -5.29
C ARG A 40 -21.46 1.68 -6.10
N GLU A 41 -21.32 1.53 -7.41
CA GLU A 41 -22.42 1.30 -8.36
C GLU A 41 -22.50 -0.16 -8.83
N GLY A 42 -21.76 -1.07 -8.19
CA GLY A 42 -21.72 -2.51 -8.48
C GLY A 42 -20.41 -2.96 -9.13
N LEU A 43 -20.39 -4.23 -9.56
CA LEU A 43 -19.21 -4.93 -10.13
C LEU A 43 -19.42 -5.45 -11.56
N GLN A 44 -20.52 -5.06 -12.23
CA GLN A 44 -20.92 -5.58 -13.54
C GLN A 44 -19.79 -5.58 -14.61
N PRO A 45 -18.93 -4.54 -14.74
CA PRO A 45 -17.81 -4.58 -15.68
C PRO A 45 -16.80 -5.71 -15.42
N ILE A 46 -16.60 -6.08 -14.15
CA ILE A 46 -15.72 -7.17 -13.74
C ILE A 46 -16.39 -8.51 -14.06
N GLU A 47 -17.66 -8.67 -13.68
CA GLU A 47 -18.46 -9.87 -13.99
C GLU A 47 -18.45 -10.18 -15.48
N ALA A 48 -18.77 -9.18 -16.32
CA ALA A 48 -18.79 -9.33 -17.77
C ALA A 48 -17.42 -9.73 -18.35
N PHE A 49 -16.32 -9.20 -17.80
CA PHE A 49 -14.98 -9.59 -18.25
C PHE A 49 -14.61 -11.01 -17.82
N VAL A 50 -14.99 -11.43 -16.62
CA VAL A 50 -14.77 -12.80 -16.16
C VAL A 50 -15.57 -13.79 -17.01
N ASP A 51 -16.83 -13.47 -17.31
CA ASP A 51 -17.67 -14.28 -18.22
C ASP A 51 -17.03 -14.40 -19.60
N HIS A 52 -16.58 -13.27 -20.16
CA HIS A 52 -15.85 -13.28 -21.44
C HIS A 52 -14.58 -14.14 -21.40
N ALA A 53 -13.78 -14.05 -20.33
CA ALA A 53 -12.56 -14.86 -20.20
C ALA A 53 -12.88 -16.36 -20.09
N MET A 54 -13.98 -16.73 -19.43
CA MET A 54 -14.46 -18.10 -19.35
C MET A 54 -14.94 -18.63 -20.69
N GLU A 55 -15.73 -17.84 -21.43
CA GLU A 55 -16.20 -18.17 -22.79
C GLU A 55 -15.03 -18.39 -23.76
N GLU A 56 -13.96 -17.61 -23.60
CA GLU A 56 -12.74 -17.71 -24.39
C GLU A 56 -11.74 -18.78 -23.89
N GLU A 57 -12.05 -19.49 -22.80
CA GLU A 57 -11.19 -20.48 -22.15
C GLU A 57 -9.78 -19.94 -21.83
N LYS A 58 -9.68 -18.67 -21.42
CA LYS A 58 -8.41 -17.99 -21.11
C LYS A 58 -8.27 -17.67 -19.62
N PRO A 59 -7.05 -17.73 -19.06
CA PRO A 59 -6.81 -17.18 -17.74
C PRO A 59 -6.99 -15.66 -17.77
N PHE A 60 -7.34 -15.07 -16.63
CA PHE A 60 -7.53 -13.64 -16.50
C PHE A 60 -6.62 -13.02 -15.44
N PHE A 61 -6.35 -11.73 -15.62
CA PHE A 61 -5.80 -10.86 -14.59
C PHE A 61 -6.79 -9.72 -14.31
N LEU A 62 -7.13 -9.50 -13.05
CA LEU A 62 -8.03 -8.45 -12.59
C LEU A 62 -7.27 -7.46 -11.70
N TRP A 63 -7.26 -6.20 -12.10
CA TRP A 63 -6.84 -5.10 -11.25
C TRP A 63 -8.09 -4.40 -10.71
N TYR A 64 -8.40 -4.63 -9.44
CA TYR A 64 -9.53 -4.01 -8.76
C TYR A 64 -9.06 -3.00 -7.73
N ALA A 65 -9.11 -1.72 -8.09
CA ALA A 65 -8.67 -0.61 -7.24
C ALA A 65 -9.79 0.42 -7.06
N PRO A 66 -10.93 0.06 -6.43
CA PRO A 66 -12.04 0.99 -6.27
C PRO A 66 -11.59 2.25 -5.54
N PHE A 67 -12.29 3.37 -5.76
CA PHE A 67 -11.95 4.62 -5.09
C PHE A 67 -12.25 4.60 -3.57
N LEU A 68 -12.96 3.58 -3.08
CA LEU A 68 -13.19 3.37 -1.65
C LEU A 68 -11.90 2.93 -0.95
N PRO A 69 -11.64 3.33 0.32
CA PRO A 69 -12.41 4.26 1.13
C PRO A 69 -11.91 5.72 1.02
N HIS A 70 -11.25 6.11 -0.06
CA HIS A 70 -10.63 7.43 -0.20
C HIS A 70 -11.64 8.57 0.04
N THR A 71 -11.13 9.67 0.61
CA THR A 71 -11.93 10.90 0.81
C THR A 71 -12.53 11.43 -0.51
N PRO A 72 -13.71 12.07 -0.46
CA PRO A 72 -14.51 12.37 0.72
C PRO A 72 -15.25 11.13 1.27
N HIS A 73 -15.25 10.96 2.60
CA HIS A 73 -15.95 9.85 3.26
C HIS A 73 -17.46 10.12 3.29
N GLN A 74 -18.18 9.51 2.34
CA GLN A 74 -19.62 9.68 2.11
C GLN A 74 -20.30 8.30 2.01
N PRO A 75 -20.30 7.52 3.10
CA PRO A 75 -20.95 6.21 3.11
C PRO A 75 -22.48 6.36 3.03
N PRO A 76 -23.20 5.33 2.56
CA PRO A 76 -24.65 5.28 2.67
C PRO A 76 -25.08 5.29 4.14
N GLU A 77 -26.27 5.83 4.42
CA GLU A 77 -26.77 5.97 5.79
C GLU A 77 -26.86 4.63 6.54
N ARG A 78 -27.16 3.53 5.83
CA ARG A 78 -27.22 2.19 6.44
C ARG A 78 -25.89 1.79 7.11
N LEU A 79 -24.76 2.17 6.52
CA LEU A 79 -23.43 1.88 7.05
C LEU A 79 -23.02 2.92 8.09
N LEU A 80 -23.33 4.20 7.84
CA LEU A 80 -23.02 5.26 8.80
C LEU A 80 -23.73 5.06 10.14
N ALA A 81 -25.00 4.65 10.13
CA ALA A 81 -25.77 4.37 11.33
C ALA A 81 -25.13 3.28 12.21
N HIS A 82 -24.41 2.31 11.60
CA HIS A 82 -23.73 1.24 12.33
C HIS A 82 -22.62 1.77 13.25
N TYR A 83 -21.90 2.82 12.81
CA TYR A 83 -20.74 3.35 13.53
C TYR A 83 -20.99 4.63 14.31
N ARG A 84 -22.07 5.37 14.01
CA ARG A 84 -22.33 6.72 14.55
C ARG A 84 -22.17 6.81 16.07
N ASP A 85 -22.66 5.81 16.79
CA ASP A 85 -22.65 5.77 18.26
C ASP A 85 -21.64 4.75 18.82
N ARG A 86 -20.77 4.19 17.98
CA ARG A 86 -19.76 3.18 18.37
C ARG A 86 -18.34 3.72 18.44
N VAL A 87 -18.13 4.96 18.00
CA VAL A 87 -16.81 5.60 17.95
C VAL A 87 -16.90 7.04 18.38
N ASP A 88 -15.77 7.59 18.81
CA ASP A 88 -15.70 8.89 19.48
C ASP A 88 -15.91 10.10 18.56
N SER A 89 -16.03 9.89 17.24
CA SER A 89 -16.23 11.00 16.31
C SER A 89 -16.95 10.61 15.02
N ILE A 90 -17.73 11.56 14.48
CA ILE A 90 -18.38 11.41 13.18
C ILE A 90 -17.37 11.22 12.03
N HIS A 91 -16.13 11.70 12.18
CA HIS A 91 -15.08 11.50 11.19
C HIS A 91 -14.62 10.04 11.15
N LEU A 92 -14.42 9.43 12.32
CA LEU A 92 -14.15 8.00 12.46
C LEU A 92 -15.32 7.16 11.96
N ALA A 93 -16.56 7.51 12.35
CA ALA A 93 -17.75 6.76 11.96
C ALA A 93 -17.90 6.71 10.43
N ARG A 94 -17.69 7.84 9.75
CA ARG A 94 -17.70 7.89 8.29
C ARG A 94 -16.57 7.08 7.65
N TYR A 95 -15.37 7.11 8.21
CA TYR A 95 -14.25 6.34 7.68
C TYR A 95 -14.50 4.83 7.81
N TYR A 96 -14.90 4.34 8.99
CA TYR A 96 -15.18 2.92 9.19
C TYR A 96 -16.36 2.43 8.34
N ALA A 97 -17.42 3.23 8.20
CA ALA A 97 -18.51 2.92 7.27
C ALA A 97 -18.05 2.84 5.80
N MET A 98 -17.04 3.62 5.39
CA MET A 98 -16.45 3.49 4.05
C MET A 98 -15.61 2.22 3.90
N CYS A 99 -14.90 1.81 4.97
CA CYS A 99 -14.18 0.55 4.99
C CYS A 99 -15.13 -0.66 4.92
N GLU A 100 -16.24 -0.63 5.67
CA GLU A 100 -17.28 -1.67 5.58
C GLU A 100 -17.89 -1.71 4.17
N TRP A 101 -18.14 -0.56 3.55
CA TRP A 101 -18.63 -0.54 2.17
C TRP A 101 -17.62 -1.20 1.20
N PHE A 102 -16.33 -0.92 1.37
CA PHE A 102 -15.31 -1.58 0.57
C PHE A 102 -15.27 -3.10 0.83
N ASP A 103 -15.36 -3.53 2.09
CA ASP A 103 -15.41 -4.95 2.45
C ASP A 103 -16.60 -5.67 1.80
N GLU A 104 -17.78 -5.05 1.75
CA GLU A 104 -18.94 -5.61 1.03
C GLU A 104 -18.66 -5.83 -0.46
N THR A 105 -17.93 -4.91 -1.11
CA THR A 105 -17.55 -5.06 -2.52
C THR A 105 -16.50 -6.14 -2.75
N CYS A 106 -15.59 -6.34 -1.79
CA CYS A 106 -14.70 -7.50 -1.78
C CYS A 106 -15.53 -8.79 -1.63
N GLY A 107 -16.52 -8.81 -0.73
CA GLY A 107 -17.45 -9.92 -0.56
C GLY A 107 -18.20 -10.28 -1.84
N GLN A 108 -18.73 -9.28 -2.56
CA GLN A 108 -19.37 -9.47 -3.87
C GLN A 108 -18.42 -10.09 -4.90
N MET A 109 -17.17 -9.62 -4.95
CA MET A 109 -16.16 -10.20 -5.85
C MET A 109 -15.84 -11.65 -5.51
N MET A 110 -15.67 -11.96 -4.22
CA MET A 110 -15.40 -13.33 -3.76
C MET A 110 -16.58 -14.26 -4.04
N GLN A 111 -17.81 -13.77 -3.83
CA GLN A 111 -19.04 -14.50 -4.15
C GLN A 111 -19.13 -14.81 -5.65
N MET A 112 -18.87 -13.82 -6.51
CA MET A 112 -18.85 -13.98 -7.97
C MET A 112 -17.84 -15.05 -8.41
N ILE A 113 -16.63 -15.06 -7.86
CA ILE A 113 -15.61 -16.09 -8.12
C ILE A 113 -16.11 -17.48 -7.66
N GLY A 114 -16.77 -17.54 -6.51
CA GLY A 114 -17.37 -18.75 -5.94
C GLY A 114 -18.48 -19.35 -6.77
N ASP A 115 -19.47 -18.53 -7.14
CA ASP A 115 -20.63 -18.93 -7.92
C ASP A 115 -20.26 -19.46 -9.31
N LYS A 116 -19.14 -18.95 -9.87
CA LYS A 116 -18.59 -19.41 -11.15
C LYS A 116 -17.67 -20.63 -11.02
N GLY A 117 -17.46 -21.16 -9.80
CA GLY A 117 -16.61 -22.33 -9.55
C GLY A 117 -15.12 -22.08 -9.76
N LEU A 118 -14.68 -20.82 -9.75
CA LEU A 118 -13.31 -20.42 -10.07
C LEU A 118 -12.36 -20.39 -8.87
N GLU A 119 -12.85 -20.67 -7.66
CA GLU A 119 -12.11 -20.43 -6.42
C GLU A 119 -10.75 -21.12 -6.36
N ASN A 120 -10.67 -22.39 -6.72
CA ASN A 120 -9.43 -23.17 -6.65
C ASN A 120 -8.41 -22.74 -7.74
N ASN A 121 -8.87 -22.05 -8.79
CA ASN A 121 -8.03 -21.60 -9.90
C ASN A 121 -7.84 -20.07 -9.90
N THR A 122 -8.11 -19.39 -8.77
CA THR A 122 -7.94 -17.95 -8.65
C THR A 122 -7.08 -17.61 -7.44
N LEU A 123 -5.89 -17.05 -7.70
CA LEU A 123 -5.09 -16.37 -6.69
C LEU A 123 -5.64 -14.96 -6.47
N VAL A 124 -6.11 -14.68 -5.26
CA VAL A 124 -6.51 -13.34 -4.84
C VAL A 124 -5.41 -12.73 -3.98
N VAL A 125 -4.96 -11.54 -4.36
CA VAL A 125 -4.01 -10.74 -3.59
C VAL A 125 -4.68 -9.45 -3.17
N TYR A 126 -4.61 -9.14 -1.89
CA TYR A 126 -5.08 -7.89 -1.32
C TYR A 126 -3.90 -7.08 -0.81
N VAL A 127 -3.90 -5.78 -1.11
CA VAL A 127 -2.93 -4.79 -0.63
C VAL A 127 -3.61 -3.44 -0.53
N THR A 128 -3.14 -2.56 0.36
CA THR A 128 -3.51 -1.14 0.36
C THR A 128 -2.35 -0.29 -0.11
N ASP A 129 -2.64 0.79 -0.86
CA ASP A 129 -1.63 1.65 -1.47
C ASP A 129 -0.80 2.44 -0.44
N ASN A 130 -1.43 2.81 0.68
CA ASN A 130 -0.78 3.41 1.84
C ASN A 130 -1.61 3.15 3.12
N GLY A 131 -1.05 3.49 4.28
CA GLY A 131 -1.76 3.50 5.56
C GLY A 131 -2.71 4.69 5.70
N TRP A 132 -3.72 4.54 6.57
CA TRP A 132 -4.67 5.61 6.89
C TRP A 132 -5.12 5.54 8.35
N THR A 133 -4.90 6.62 9.09
CA THR A 133 -5.45 6.86 10.43
C THR A 133 -6.25 8.15 10.35
N GLN A 134 -7.58 8.03 10.47
CA GLN A 134 -8.48 9.18 10.38
C GLN A 134 -8.29 10.10 11.58
N HIS A 135 -8.10 11.40 11.33
CA HIS A 135 -8.05 12.39 12.40
C HIS A 135 -9.42 12.46 13.09
N PRO A 136 -9.49 12.41 14.44
CA PRO A 136 -10.78 12.34 15.15
C PRO A 136 -11.59 13.62 15.00
N GLU A 137 -10.94 14.79 15.00
CA GLU A 137 -11.62 16.09 15.05
C GLU A 137 -11.82 16.80 13.70
N ARG A 138 -11.28 16.26 12.60
CA ARG A 138 -11.36 16.90 11.27
C ARG A 138 -11.35 15.91 10.14
N LYS A 139 -11.76 16.35 8.95
CA LYS A 139 -11.57 15.59 7.70
C LYS A 139 -10.07 15.42 7.43
N GLY A 140 -9.66 14.24 6.98
CA GLY A 140 -8.26 13.92 6.67
C GLY A 140 -7.61 13.02 7.72
N TYR A 141 -6.32 12.77 7.56
CA TYR A 141 -5.55 11.78 8.30
C TYR A 141 -4.61 12.42 9.35
N ASP A 142 -4.12 11.61 10.26
CA ASP A 142 -3.08 11.95 11.24
C ASP A 142 -1.69 12.11 10.58
N LEU A 143 -0.83 12.97 11.13
CA LEU A 143 0.52 13.26 10.61
C LEU A 143 1.43 12.04 10.50
N LYS A 144 1.26 11.04 11.37
CA LYS A 144 2.03 9.77 11.30
C LYS A 144 1.45 8.75 10.32
N SER A 145 0.42 9.11 9.55
CA SER A 145 -0.26 8.19 8.65
C SER A 145 0.13 8.41 7.18
N LYS A 146 -0.83 8.66 6.28
CA LYS A 146 -0.57 8.86 4.85
C LYS A 146 0.52 9.92 4.60
N GLN A 147 1.43 9.63 3.67
CA GLN A 147 2.65 10.41 3.37
C GLN A 147 3.73 10.39 4.47
N SER A 148 3.59 9.52 5.47
CA SER A 148 4.52 9.42 6.60
C SER A 148 5.25 8.08 6.59
N PRO A 149 6.55 8.02 6.98
CA PRO A 149 7.31 6.78 7.05
C PRO A 149 6.98 5.92 8.29
N TYR A 150 6.17 6.43 9.22
CA TYR A 150 5.72 5.69 10.41
C TYR A 150 4.81 4.52 10.02
N GLU A 151 4.67 3.52 10.89
CA GLU A 151 3.91 2.28 10.65
C GLU A 151 2.46 2.57 10.25
N ALA A 152 1.83 3.59 10.82
CA ALA A 152 0.46 4.01 10.44
C ALA A 152 0.36 4.57 9.01
N GLY A 153 1.49 4.85 8.36
CA GLY A 153 1.61 5.30 6.97
C GLY A 153 2.07 4.22 6.00
N VAL A 154 2.93 3.27 6.43
CA VAL A 154 3.56 2.28 5.54
C VAL A 154 3.17 0.82 5.82
N ARG A 155 2.75 0.48 7.05
CA ARG A 155 2.42 -0.90 7.41
C ARG A 155 0.98 -1.20 7.02
N THR A 156 0.82 -1.88 5.89
CA THR A 156 -0.48 -2.24 5.33
C THR A 156 -0.67 -3.76 5.29
N PRO A 157 -1.91 -4.26 5.34
CA PRO A 157 -2.17 -5.67 5.11
C PRO A 157 -1.78 -6.07 3.68
N ILE A 158 -0.99 -7.14 3.56
CA ILE A 158 -0.80 -7.88 2.32
C ILE A 158 -1.31 -9.30 2.57
N MET A 159 -2.31 -9.73 1.80
CA MET A 159 -2.94 -11.04 1.98
C MET A 159 -2.95 -11.81 0.65
N PHE A 160 -2.67 -13.12 0.73
CA PHE A 160 -2.74 -14.04 -0.40
C PHE A 160 -3.78 -15.12 -0.08
N ARG A 161 -4.73 -15.34 -0.99
CA ARG A 161 -5.73 -16.41 -0.89
C ARG A 161 -5.71 -17.22 -2.18
N TRP A 162 -5.42 -18.52 -2.08
CA TRP A 162 -5.53 -19.46 -3.19
C TRP A 162 -5.95 -20.84 -2.66
N PRO A 163 -7.26 -21.11 -2.58
CA PRO A 163 -7.79 -22.38 -2.09
C PRO A 163 -7.19 -23.57 -2.84
N GLY A 164 -6.86 -24.65 -2.10
CA GLY A 164 -6.18 -25.82 -2.66
C GLY A 164 -4.67 -25.67 -2.89
N HIS A 165 -4.15 -24.44 -2.91
CA HIS A 165 -2.73 -24.16 -3.16
C HIS A 165 -2.00 -23.57 -1.93
N LEU A 166 -2.68 -22.76 -1.12
CA LEU A 166 -2.12 -22.11 0.06
C LEU A 166 -2.88 -22.55 1.33
N LYS A 167 -2.13 -22.81 2.41
CA LYS A 167 -2.70 -23.09 3.73
C LYS A 167 -2.97 -21.77 4.47
N PRO A 168 -4.12 -21.63 5.16
CA PRO A 168 -4.37 -20.48 6.02
C PRO A 168 -3.26 -20.32 7.06
N SER A 169 -2.67 -19.13 7.17
CA SER A 169 -1.65 -18.83 8.17
C SER A 169 -1.54 -17.33 8.44
N HIS A 170 -1.15 -16.98 9.67
CA HIS A 170 -0.62 -15.66 9.98
C HIS A 170 0.89 -15.71 9.89
N ARG A 171 1.49 -14.72 9.23
CA ARG A 171 2.92 -14.67 8.93
C ARG A 171 3.54 -13.42 9.55
N SER A 172 4.74 -13.54 10.09
CA SER A 172 5.52 -12.43 10.66
C SER A 172 6.70 -12.03 9.76
N ASP A 173 6.74 -12.54 8.53
CA ASP A 173 7.80 -12.25 7.58
C ASP A 173 7.79 -10.79 7.13
N LEU A 174 8.98 -10.26 6.82
CA LEU A 174 9.11 -8.95 6.22
C LEU A 174 8.77 -9.04 4.72
N VAL A 175 7.63 -8.46 4.36
CA VAL A 175 7.13 -8.38 2.99
C VAL A 175 6.91 -6.92 2.59
N SER A 176 6.98 -6.65 1.29
CA SER A 176 6.73 -5.34 0.69
C SER A 176 5.84 -5.51 -0.53
N SER A 177 5.12 -4.44 -0.92
CA SER A 177 4.26 -4.47 -2.11
C SER A 177 5.04 -4.78 -3.39
N ILE A 178 6.34 -4.48 -3.43
CA ILE A 178 7.22 -4.84 -4.57
C ILE A 178 7.34 -6.36 -4.78
N ASP A 179 7.04 -7.17 -3.77
CA ASP A 179 7.05 -8.64 -3.85
C ASP A 179 5.84 -9.19 -4.62
N ILE A 180 4.78 -8.38 -4.79
CA ILE A 180 3.53 -8.82 -5.42
C ILE A 180 3.79 -9.15 -6.88
N PHE A 181 4.52 -8.32 -7.62
CA PHE A 181 4.81 -8.56 -9.04
C PHE A 181 5.52 -9.90 -9.30
N PRO A 182 6.71 -10.21 -8.72
CA PRO A 182 7.35 -11.50 -8.92
C PRO A 182 6.49 -12.67 -8.44
N THR A 183 5.77 -12.51 -7.33
CA THR A 183 4.88 -13.57 -6.82
C THR A 183 3.75 -13.89 -7.78
N LEU A 184 3.09 -12.87 -8.36
CA LEU A 184 2.03 -13.04 -9.35
C LEU A 184 2.56 -13.62 -10.66
N LEU A 185 3.73 -13.16 -11.13
CA LEU A 185 4.35 -13.67 -12.35
C LEU A 185 4.72 -15.15 -12.21
N ALA A 186 5.32 -15.54 -11.09
CA ALA A 186 5.62 -16.93 -10.79
C ALA A 186 4.34 -17.78 -10.65
N ALA A 187 3.29 -17.25 -10.01
CA ALA A 187 1.99 -17.93 -9.91
C ALA A 187 1.34 -18.16 -11.28
N ALA A 188 1.53 -17.25 -12.23
CA ALA A 188 1.08 -17.37 -13.61
C ALA A 188 1.98 -18.27 -14.49
N GLY A 189 3.08 -18.80 -13.95
CA GLY A 189 4.03 -19.64 -14.67
C GLY A 189 4.98 -18.85 -15.59
N GLY A 190 5.10 -17.54 -15.40
CA GLY A 190 6.03 -16.70 -16.14
C GLY A 190 7.47 -16.78 -15.63
N GLU A 191 8.42 -16.43 -16.49
CA GLU A 191 9.83 -16.34 -16.13
C GLU A 191 10.13 -15.04 -15.38
N LEU A 192 10.81 -15.13 -14.24
CA LEU A 192 11.19 -13.96 -13.45
C LEU A 192 12.43 -13.28 -14.06
N PRO A 193 12.40 -11.95 -14.29
CA PRO A 193 13.60 -11.17 -14.52
C PRO A 193 14.58 -11.30 -13.35
N GLY A 194 15.89 -11.36 -13.64
CA GLY A 194 16.92 -11.65 -12.63
C GLY A 194 17.21 -10.52 -11.63
N ASP A 195 16.81 -9.28 -11.95
CA ASP A 195 17.16 -8.05 -11.23
C ASP A 195 15.95 -7.38 -10.55
N LEU A 196 14.88 -8.13 -10.30
CA LEU A 196 13.72 -7.60 -9.59
C LEU A 196 14.07 -7.25 -8.13
N PRO A 197 13.61 -6.08 -7.61
CA PRO A 197 13.83 -5.70 -6.22
C PRO A 197 12.96 -6.49 -5.23
N GLY A 198 11.82 -7.02 -5.71
CA GLY A 198 10.91 -7.87 -4.93
C GLY A 198 11.29 -9.35 -4.97
N LEU A 199 10.84 -10.10 -3.98
CA LEU A 199 11.00 -11.55 -3.91
C LEU A 199 9.73 -12.27 -4.37
N ASP A 200 9.90 -13.39 -5.08
CA ASP A 200 8.81 -14.36 -5.25
C ASP A 200 8.50 -15.02 -3.90
N LEU A 201 7.28 -14.79 -3.40
CA LEU A 201 6.82 -15.33 -2.13
C LEU A 201 6.23 -16.74 -2.27
N MET A 202 5.95 -17.24 -3.47
CA MET A 202 5.26 -18.52 -3.69
C MET A 202 5.94 -19.73 -3.02
N PRO A 203 7.28 -19.89 -3.06
CA PRO A 203 7.95 -21.00 -2.38
C PRO A 203 7.72 -20.97 -0.86
N SER A 204 7.77 -19.78 -0.27
CA SER A 204 7.57 -19.58 1.17
C SER A 204 6.10 -19.72 1.58
N LEU A 205 5.17 -19.21 0.75
CA LEU A 205 3.73 -19.33 0.97
C LEU A 205 3.27 -20.80 0.89
N LYS A 206 3.78 -21.58 -0.06
CA LYS A 206 3.44 -23.01 -0.24
C LYS A 206 4.06 -23.90 0.84
N SER A 207 5.33 -23.68 1.17
CA SER A 207 6.05 -24.52 2.16
C SER A 207 5.68 -24.18 3.61
N GLY A 208 5.26 -22.94 3.88
CA GLY A 208 5.09 -22.44 5.24
C GLY A 208 6.40 -22.05 5.92
N HIS A 209 7.55 -22.20 5.26
CA HIS A 209 8.84 -21.80 5.82
C HIS A 209 9.01 -20.28 5.79
N PRO A 210 9.59 -19.66 6.82
CA PRO A 210 9.87 -18.22 6.85
C PRO A 210 10.75 -17.76 5.68
N LEU A 211 10.59 -16.50 5.28
CA LEU A 211 11.48 -15.83 4.33
C LEU A 211 12.87 -15.65 4.96
N ALA A 212 13.90 -15.77 4.11
CA ALA A 212 15.27 -15.44 4.51
C ALA A 212 15.47 -13.93 4.69
N ARG A 213 14.57 -13.09 4.15
CA ARG A 213 14.69 -11.63 4.21
C ARG A 213 14.68 -11.14 5.66
N LYS A 214 15.75 -10.44 6.04
CA LYS A 214 15.93 -9.84 7.38
C LYS A 214 15.68 -8.35 7.43
N GLN A 215 15.60 -7.70 6.26
CA GLN A 215 15.54 -6.26 6.18
C GLN A 215 14.72 -5.80 4.97
N ILE A 216 13.95 -4.73 5.17
CA ILE A 216 13.28 -3.97 4.11
C ILE A 216 13.63 -2.49 4.24
N PHE A 217 13.54 -1.79 3.13
CA PHE A 217 13.92 -0.38 3.01
C PHE A 217 12.79 0.40 2.37
N GLY A 218 12.77 1.70 2.64
CA GLY A 218 11.88 2.61 1.94
C GLY A 218 12.35 4.05 2.03
N GLU A 219 11.75 4.85 1.18
CA GLU A 219 11.98 6.28 1.07
C GLU A 219 10.66 7.01 0.90
N GLY A 220 10.67 8.30 1.21
CA GLY A 220 9.50 9.15 1.10
C GLY A 220 9.89 10.54 0.61
N PHE A 221 9.12 11.04 -0.35
CA PHE A 221 9.28 12.35 -0.97
C PHE A 221 8.13 13.28 -0.55
N ALA A 222 8.17 14.54 -0.97
CA ALA A 222 7.17 15.54 -0.58
C ALA A 222 5.74 15.20 -1.03
N HIS A 223 5.61 14.42 -2.09
CA HIS A 223 4.42 13.66 -2.48
C HIS A 223 4.77 12.75 -3.67
N ASP A 224 5.36 13.39 -4.67
CA ASP A 224 5.99 12.87 -5.87
C ASP A 224 7.49 13.20 -5.84
N ILE A 225 8.24 12.52 -6.69
CA ILE A 225 9.62 12.91 -7.00
C ILE A 225 9.54 14.23 -7.78
N ALA A 226 10.22 15.28 -7.28
CA ALA A 226 10.21 16.59 -7.92
C ALA A 226 10.91 16.60 -9.29
N ASP A 227 11.95 15.78 -9.46
CA ASP A 227 12.71 15.63 -10.69
C ASP A 227 13.18 14.18 -10.82
N ILE A 228 12.79 13.49 -11.90
CA ILE A 228 13.16 12.08 -12.11
C ILE A 228 14.67 11.90 -12.32
N GLU A 229 15.35 12.93 -12.82
CA GLU A 229 16.80 12.95 -12.99
C GLU A 229 17.53 13.37 -11.69
N ASN A 230 16.81 13.98 -10.75
CA ASN A 230 17.32 14.32 -9.41
C ASN A 230 16.29 14.00 -8.30
N PRO A 231 16.10 12.71 -7.97
CA PRO A 231 15.11 12.31 -6.97
C PRO A 231 15.39 12.90 -5.57
N GLU A 232 16.66 13.11 -5.24
CA GLU A 232 17.09 13.68 -3.97
C GLU A 232 16.52 15.08 -3.69
N ALA A 233 16.19 15.86 -4.73
CA ALA A 233 15.66 17.22 -4.59
C ALA A 233 14.45 17.32 -3.64
N SER A 234 13.62 16.27 -3.62
CA SER A 234 12.40 16.20 -2.79
C SER A 234 12.44 15.10 -1.73
N LEU A 235 13.61 14.49 -1.47
CA LEU A 235 13.76 13.40 -0.52
C LEU A 235 13.54 13.91 0.91
N LEU A 236 12.49 13.40 1.56
CA LEU A 236 12.12 13.81 2.93
C LEU A 236 12.49 12.76 3.96
N TYR A 237 12.34 11.48 3.63
CA TYR A 237 12.50 10.38 4.57
C TYR A 237 13.23 9.21 3.94
N ARG A 238 14.04 8.54 4.75
CA ARG A 238 14.49 7.17 4.48
C ARG A 238 14.30 6.34 5.73
N TRP A 239 13.92 5.09 5.55
CA TRP A 239 13.66 4.20 6.66
C TRP A 239 14.04 2.77 6.32
N THR A 240 14.29 1.99 7.36
CA THR A 240 14.49 0.54 7.22
C THR A 240 13.92 -0.18 8.43
N ILE A 241 13.34 -1.35 8.18
CA ILE A 241 12.97 -2.31 9.22
C ILE A 241 13.91 -3.49 9.10
N ARG A 242 14.63 -3.79 10.17
CA ARG A 242 15.52 -4.94 10.28
C ARG A 242 15.17 -5.72 11.55
N ASP A 243 14.79 -6.98 11.38
CA ASP A 243 14.24 -7.81 12.43
C ASP A 243 13.06 -7.10 13.14
N GLU A 244 13.21 -6.70 14.41
CA GLU A 244 12.17 -6.01 15.20
C GLU A 244 12.40 -4.49 15.31
N TRP A 245 13.45 -3.97 14.68
CA TRP A 245 13.85 -2.57 14.79
C TRP A 245 13.46 -1.78 13.55
N LYS A 246 13.08 -0.53 13.76
CA LYS A 246 12.82 0.43 12.70
C LYS A 246 13.64 1.70 12.90
N LEU A 247 14.40 2.07 11.87
CA LEU A 247 15.12 3.34 11.78
C LEU A 247 14.40 4.26 10.82
N LEU A 248 14.26 5.53 11.21
CA LEU A 248 13.75 6.61 10.36
C LEU A 248 14.73 7.78 10.40
N LEU A 249 15.15 8.22 9.22
CA LEU A 249 15.94 9.43 9.01
C LEU A 249 15.12 10.45 8.24
N THR A 250 15.21 11.70 8.67
CA THR A 250 14.56 12.85 8.01
C THR A 250 15.62 13.72 7.33
N TYR A 251 15.38 14.06 6.07
CA TYR A 251 16.27 14.80 5.18
C TYR A 251 15.70 16.17 4.83
N ASP A 252 16.54 17.10 4.37
CA ASP A 252 16.21 18.49 4.06
C ASP A 252 15.63 18.73 2.65
N GLY A 253 15.12 17.70 1.97
CA GLY A 253 14.48 17.85 0.66
C GLY A 253 13.30 18.83 0.64
N GLU A 254 13.00 19.35 -0.54
CA GLU A 254 11.97 20.36 -0.76
C GLU A 254 10.57 19.79 -0.49
N VAL A 255 9.83 20.41 0.43
CA VAL A 255 8.50 19.96 0.85
C VAL A 255 7.39 20.50 -0.09
N ASN A 256 7.70 21.47 -0.94
CA ASN A 256 6.78 22.12 -1.88
C ASN A 256 5.45 22.51 -1.20
N ARG A 257 4.31 22.13 -1.79
CA ARG A 257 2.96 22.46 -1.28
C ARG A 257 2.50 21.58 -0.10
N TYR A 258 3.32 20.64 0.37
CA TYR A 258 2.95 19.64 1.38
C TYR A 258 3.45 19.97 2.79
N GLN A 259 3.82 21.24 3.05
CA GLN A 259 4.38 21.68 4.33
C GLN A 259 3.49 21.33 5.53
N SER A 260 2.17 21.39 5.37
CA SER A 260 1.22 21.09 6.44
C SER A 260 1.21 19.62 6.88
N THR A 261 1.68 18.69 6.03
CA THR A 261 1.78 17.26 6.33
C THR A 261 3.19 16.83 6.70
N HIS A 262 4.18 17.73 6.58
CA HIS A 262 5.58 17.50 6.92
C HIS A 262 6.12 18.63 7.80
N PRO A 263 5.69 18.75 9.06
CA PRO A 263 6.04 19.86 9.93
C PRO A 263 7.52 19.93 10.35
N ARG A 264 8.35 18.93 9.98
CA ARG A 264 9.79 18.84 10.29
C ARG A 264 10.10 19.05 11.78
N ALA A 265 9.30 18.45 12.65
CA ALA A 265 9.41 18.65 14.10
C ALA A 265 10.49 17.76 14.73
N GLU A 266 10.90 16.70 14.05
CA GLU A 266 11.81 15.70 14.56
C GLU A 266 13.25 16.22 14.66
N LYS A 267 13.91 15.88 15.77
CA LYS A 267 15.30 16.24 16.05
C LYS A 267 16.10 14.95 16.24
N GLY A 268 17.02 14.67 15.34
CA GLY A 268 17.86 13.48 15.40
C GLY A 268 17.20 12.20 14.85
N PRO A 269 17.99 11.13 14.65
CA PRO A 269 17.48 9.87 14.12
C PRO A 269 16.40 9.29 15.04
N GLN A 270 15.45 8.57 14.46
CA GLN A 270 14.43 7.87 15.23
C GLN A 270 14.63 6.37 15.12
N LEU A 271 14.75 5.72 16.28
CA LEU A 271 14.88 4.27 16.39
C LEU A 271 13.73 3.76 17.26
N PHE A 272 13.00 2.77 16.75
CA PHE A 272 11.87 2.13 17.44
C PHE A 272 12.03 0.62 17.46
N HIS A 273 11.60 -0.01 18.55
CA HIS A 273 11.53 -1.48 18.67
C HIS A 273 10.07 -1.93 18.48
N LEU A 274 9.71 -2.31 17.25
CA LEU A 274 8.31 -2.50 16.81
C LEU A 274 7.54 -3.58 17.57
N ARG A 275 8.21 -4.62 18.11
CA ARG A 275 7.51 -5.64 18.91
C ARG A 275 6.93 -5.09 20.21
N VAL A 276 7.60 -4.13 20.86
CA VAL A 276 7.17 -3.56 22.15
C VAL A 276 6.59 -2.16 22.01
N ASP A 277 6.87 -1.49 20.89
CA ASP A 277 6.32 -0.18 20.52
C ASP A 277 5.84 -0.16 19.06
N PRO A 278 4.76 -0.90 18.73
CA PRO A 278 4.25 -1.01 17.35
C PRO A 278 3.63 0.31 16.83
N HIS A 279 3.49 1.31 17.69
CA HIS A 279 2.92 2.62 17.35
C HIS A 279 3.97 3.75 17.40
N GLU A 280 5.25 3.40 17.54
CA GLU A 280 6.39 4.32 17.46
C GLU A 280 6.21 5.55 18.38
N LYS A 281 5.84 5.29 19.64
CA LYS A 281 5.58 6.31 20.66
C LYS A 281 6.87 6.76 21.33
N ARG A 282 7.90 5.91 21.42
CA ARG A 282 9.14 6.20 22.15
C ARG A 282 10.35 6.02 21.24
N ASN A 283 10.96 7.14 20.84
CA ASN A 283 12.28 7.11 20.21
C ASN A 283 13.34 6.62 21.23
N VAL A 284 14.07 5.57 20.89
CA VAL A 284 15.12 4.96 21.73
C VAL A 284 16.51 5.08 21.12
N ALA A 285 16.72 5.94 20.12
CA ALA A 285 18.01 6.14 19.45
C ALA A 285 19.19 6.36 20.43
N ASP A 286 19.02 7.24 21.42
CA ASP A 286 20.05 7.56 22.42
C ASP A 286 20.36 6.39 23.38
N LEU A 287 19.46 5.41 23.48
CA LEU A 287 19.60 4.25 24.37
C LEU A 287 20.29 3.07 23.68
N TYR A 288 20.33 3.04 22.34
CA TYR A 288 20.86 1.93 21.55
C TYR A 288 21.76 2.45 20.40
N PRO A 289 22.89 3.11 20.71
CA PRO A 289 23.75 3.73 19.70
C PRO A 289 24.35 2.73 18.70
N ASP A 290 24.72 1.53 19.15
CA ASP A 290 25.30 0.50 18.26
C ASP A 290 24.27 -0.04 17.25
N GLN A 291 23.03 -0.23 17.69
CA GLN A 291 21.91 -0.64 16.83
C GLN A 291 21.56 0.47 15.83
N LEU A 292 21.53 1.72 16.31
CA LEU A 292 21.33 2.89 15.46
C LEU A 292 22.39 2.95 14.36
N GLN A 293 23.67 2.88 14.73
CA GLN A 293 24.79 2.92 13.78
C GLN A 293 24.67 1.81 12.73
N THR A 294 24.45 0.57 13.18
CA THR A 294 24.29 -0.60 12.28
C THR A 294 23.18 -0.36 11.24
N MET A 295 22.04 0.18 11.67
CA MET A 295 20.91 0.44 10.78
C MET A 295 21.18 1.62 9.84
N VAL A 296 21.84 2.68 10.31
CA VAL A 296 22.25 3.82 9.48
C VAL A 296 23.22 3.38 8.38
N GLU A 297 24.22 2.55 8.71
CA GLU A 297 25.18 2.01 7.75
C GLU A 297 24.47 1.17 6.69
N SER A 298 23.60 0.24 7.09
CA SER A 298 22.85 -0.60 6.15
C SER A 298 21.92 0.21 5.24
N LEU A 299 21.28 1.25 5.78
CA LEU A 299 20.43 2.14 5.00
C LEU A 299 21.29 2.93 3.99
N THR A 300 22.43 3.48 4.43
CA THR A 300 23.35 4.22 3.56
C THR A 300 23.90 3.35 2.43
N GLN A 301 24.20 2.07 2.69
CA GLN A 301 24.65 1.12 1.68
C GLN A 301 23.57 0.80 0.63
N TRP A 302 22.30 0.74 1.04
CA TRP A 302 21.19 0.46 0.12
C TRP A 302 20.96 1.59 -0.90
N TYR A 303 20.99 2.85 -0.45
CA TYR A 303 20.89 4.03 -1.31
C TYR A 303 21.79 5.15 -0.76
N PRO A 304 22.96 5.39 -1.36
CA PRO A 304 23.83 6.50 -0.97
C PRO A 304 23.18 7.85 -1.29
N VAL A 305 23.10 8.74 -0.30
CA VAL A 305 22.58 10.12 -0.47
C VAL A 305 23.77 11.05 -0.62
N MET A 306 23.78 11.84 -1.69
CA MET A 306 24.94 12.65 -2.09
C MET A 306 24.74 14.14 -1.80
N GLU A 307 23.53 14.65 -1.98
CA GLU A 307 23.23 16.09 -1.91
C GLU A 307 22.47 16.50 -0.66
N ARG A 308 21.60 15.63 -0.14
CA ARG A 308 20.75 15.97 1.00
C ARG A 308 21.45 15.75 2.32
N GLN A 309 21.20 16.67 3.25
CA GLN A 309 21.64 16.51 4.63
C GLN A 309 20.52 15.94 5.47
N THR A 310 20.87 15.02 6.35
CA THR A 310 19.94 14.66 7.41
C THR A 310 19.67 15.91 8.26
N LEU A 311 18.40 16.24 8.48
CA LEU A 311 17.98 17.15 9.56
C LEU A 311 18.34 16.58 10.95
N THR A 312 18.84 15.34 10.93
CA THR A 312 19.23 14.49 12.02
C THR A 312 20.75 14.29 11.99
N ARG A 313 21.54 15.28 12.41
CA ARG A 313 22.97 15.03 12.69
C ARG A 313 23.10 14.33 14.04
N THR A 314 23.73 13.17 14.07
CA THR A 314 24.33 12.63 15.30
C THR A 314 25.37 13.63 15.79
N ARG A 315 25.30 14.00 17.07
CA ARG A 315 26.40 14.74 17.71
C ARG A 315 27.63 13.87 17.82
#